data_AF-A0A835DEF8-F1
#
_entry.id   AF-A0A835DEF8-F1
#
_cell.length_a   1.000
_cell.length_b   1.000
_cell.length_c   1.000
_cell.angle_alpha   90.00
_cell.angle_beta   90.00
_cell.angle_gamma   90.00
#
_symmetry.space_group_name_H-M   'P 1'
#
loop_
_entity.id
_entity.type
_entity.pdbx_description
1 polymer ?
#
loop_
_entity_poly.entity_id
_entity_poly.type
_entity_poly.pdbx_seq_one_letter_code
_entity_poly.pdbx_strand_id
1 'polypeptide(L)'
;MQDEVNVAGFEVPQSPDSSYNNPYPGNKDEARDPPIVPPHLQHTLLSHPASRDASGTFPLPQNVTLNHLYIEGTESPQPVVALGITHRFHSKFVTVVLYKPIQRNGRTST
;
A
#
# COMPACT_ATOMS: atom_id res chain seq x y z
N MET A 1 21.57 -9.15 20.37
CA MET A 1 20.61 -8.15 20.86
C MET A 1 20.66 -7.02 19.86
N GLN A 2 19.63 -6.91 19.01
CA GLN A 2 19.60 -5.88 17.96
C GLN A 2 19.13 -4.59 18.62
N ASP A 3 20.01 -3.58 18.65
CA ASP A 3 19.65 -2.24 19.06
C ASP A 3 18.68 -1.65 18.01
N GLU A 4 17.38 -1.70 18.29
CA GLU A 4 16.40 -0.94 17.53
C GLU A 4 16.67 0.55 17.79
N VAL A 5 17.29 1.21 16.82
CA VAL A 5 17.42 2.66 16.81
C VAL A 5 16.02 3.23 16.57
N ASN A 6 15.35 3.52 17.68
CA ASN A 6 14.01 4.03 17.72
C ASN A 6 14.04 5.57 17.79
N VAL A 7 13.39 6.22 16.84
CA VAL A 7 13.31 7.69 16.79
C VAL A 7 12.11 8.11 17.63
N ALA A 8 12.35 8.90 18.68
CA ALA A 8 11.31 9.38 19.58
C ALA A 8 10.15 10.02 18.78
N GLY A 9 8.94 9.48 18.95
CA GLY A 9 7.73 9.92 18.23
C GLY A 9 7.38 9.12 16.96
N PHE A 10 8.24 8.21 16.52
CA PHE A 10 7.99 7.27 15.40
C PHE A 10 7.97 5.81 15.85
N GLU A 11 7.78 5.61 17.15
CA GLU A 11 7.64 4.32 17.81
C GLU A 11 6.45 3.58 17.19
N VAL A 12 6.65 2.35 16.72
CA VAL A 12 5.55 1.54 16.17
C VAL A 12 4.58 1.24 17.31
N PRO A 13 3.34 1.74 17.28
CA PRO A 13 2.41 1.48 18.36
C PRO A 13 2.13 -0.03 18.43
N GLN A 14 2.20 -0.59 19.63
CA GLN A 14 1.83 -1.98 19.81
C GLN A 14 0.35 -2.18 19.46
N SER A 15 0.06 -3.26 18.76
CA SER A 15 -1.30 -3.70 18.53
C SER A 15 -2.00 -3.84 19.89
N PRO A 16 -3.22 -3.33 20.05
CA PRO A 16 -3.96 -3.47 21.31
C PRO A 16 -4.19 -4.94 21.69
N ASP A 17 -4.04 -5.29 22.96
CA ASP A 17 -4.13 -6.68 23.46
C ASP A 17 -5.50 -7.35 23.21
N SER A 18 -6.57 -6.57 23.10
CA SER A 18 -7.93 -7.09 22.90
C SER A 18 -8.94 -6.10 22.30
N SER A 19 -8.50 -4.93 21.80
CA SER A 19 -9.44 -3.88 21.37
C SER A 19 -9.93 -4.02 19.92
N TYR A 20 -9.49 -5.03 19.18
CA TYR A 20 -9.98 -5.28 17.83
C TYR A 20 -11.41 -5.81 17.89
N ASN A 21 -12.36 -5.00 17.47
CA ASN A 21 -13.76 -5.36 17.30
C ASN A 21 -14.23 -5.01 15.88
N ASN A 22 -15.38 -5.55 15.48
CA ASN A 22 -16.00 -5.23 14.18
C ASN A 22 -17.48 -4.82 14.35
N PRO A 23 -17.83 -3.86 15.23
CA PRO A 23 -19.18 -3.33 15.28
C PRO A 23 -19.46 -2.55 13.99
N TYR A 24 -20.72 -2.54 13.55
CA TYR A 24 -21.12 -1.64 12.48
C TYR A 24 -20.93 -0.19 12.95
N PRO A 25 -20.25 0.67 12.17
CA PRO A 25 -20.06 2.07 12.55
C PRO A 25 -21.42 2.75 12.74
N GLY A 26 -21.54 3.56 13.78
CA GLY A 26 -22.77 4.27 14.09
C GLY A 26 -22.87 5.58 13.32
N ASN A 27 -24.07 6.12 13.24
CA ASN A 27 -24.41 7.44 12.66
C ASN A 27 -23.63 8.64 13.24
N LYS A 28 -22.96 8.50 14.38
CA LYS A 28 -22.07 9.54 14.95
C LYS A 28 -20.64 9.49 14.40
N ASP A 29 -20.19 8.32 13.93
CA ASP A 29 -18.87 8.14 13.32
C ASP A 29 -18.85 8.69 11.87
N GLU A 30 -20.03 8.80 11.25
CA GLU A 30 -20.26 9.37 9.92
C GLU A 30 -20.20 10.90 9.88
N ALA A 31 -20.20 11.58 11.03
CA ALA A 31 -20.31 13.04 11.11
C ALA A 31 -18.98 13.78 10.91
N ARG A 32 -17.85 13.06 10.82
CA ARG A 32 -16.52 13.66 10.60
C ARG A 32 -16.07 13.38 9.19
N ASP A 33 -15.73 14.43 8.46
CA ASP A 33 -15.13 14.28 7.15
C ASP A 33 -13.80 13.50 7.26
N PRO A 34 -13.53 12.56 6.35
CA PRO A 34 -12.27 11.85 6.33
C PRO A 34 -11.12 12.82 6.05
N PRO A 35 -9.91 12.53 6.57
CA PRO A 35 -8.74 13.32 6.26
C PRO A 35 -8.43 13.29 4.77
N ILE A 36 -7.90 14.40 4.26
CA ILE A 36 -7.45 14.51 2.87
C ILE A 36 -6.28 13.55 2.64
N VAL A 37 -6.28 12.86 1.50
CA VAL A 37 -5.20 11.97 1.11
C VAL A 37 -3.90 12.77 0.94
N PRO A 38 -2.79 12.38 1.59
CA PRO A 38 -1.51 13.04 1.40
C PRO A 38 -1.05 12.99 -0.07
N PRO A 39 -0.56 14.09 -0.65
CA PRO A 39 -0.14 14.14 -2.06
C PRO A 39 1.00 13.16 -2.37
N HIS A 40 1.83 12.84 -1.38
CA HIS A 40 2.91 11.87 -1.52
C HIS A 40 2.44 10.46 -1.96
N LEU A 41 1.20 10.08 -1.63
CA LEU A 41 0.65 8.77 -1.99
C LEU A 41 0.18 8.69 -3.44
N GLN A 42 0.13 9.81 -4.15
CA GLN A 42 -0.29 9.88 -5.56
C GLN A 42 0.82 9.45 -6.53
N HIS A 43 2.08 9.45 -6.09
CA HIS A 43 3.24 9.12 -6.92
C HIS A 43 3.89 7.83 -6.42
N THR A 44 3.74 6.74 -7.17
CA THR A 44 4.38 5.46 -6.85
C THR A 44 5.67 5.26 -7.65
N LEU A 45 6.64 4.54 -7.08
CA LEU A 45 7.85 4.13 -7.82
C LEU A 45 7.50 3.38 -9.11
N LEU A 46 6.38 2.65 -9.11
CA LEU A 46 5.93 1.83 -10.22
C LEU A 46 5.23 2.63 -11.33
N SER A 47 4.86 3.89 -11.09
CA SER A 47 4.21 4.74 -12.11
C SER A 47 5.21 5.46 -13.00
N HIS A 48 6.50 5.37 -12.70
CA HIS A 48 7.55 5.97 -13.52
C HIS A 48 7.81 5.04 -14.72
N PRO A 49 7.80 5.56 -15.96
CA PRO A 49 8.14 4.73 -17.11
C PRO A 49 9.55 4.19 -16.92
N ALA A 50 9.71 2.87 -17.05
CA ALA A 50 11.03 2.27 -17.05
C ALA A 50 11.81 2.85 -18.24
N SER A 51 12.79 3.70 -17.96
CA SER A 51 13.72 4.15 -19.00
C SER A 51 14.40 2.90 -19.55
N ARG A 52 14.35 2.74 -20.87
CA ARG A 52 14.86 1.59 -21.60
C ARG A 52 16.38 1.38 -21.40
N ASP A 53 17.08 2.43 -20.94
CA ASP A 53 18.51 2.46 -20.64
C ASP A 53 18.82 2.39 -19.13
N ALA A 54 17.81 2.54 -18.27
CA ALA A 54 17.98 2.44 -16.82
C ALA A 54 17.89 0.96 -16.42
N SER A 55 19.05 0.34 -16.23
CA SER A 55 19.26 -0.99 -15.65
C SER A 55 18.46 -1.18 -14.33
N GLY A 56 17.17 -1.52 -14.40
CA GLY A 56 16.34 -2.02 -13.29
C GLY A 56 16.37 -1.22 -11.97
N THR A 57 16.87 0.02 -11.96
CA THR A 57 17.16 0.76 -10.73
C THR A 57 16.04 1.76 -10.52
N PHE A 58 15.15 1.45 -9.59
CA PHE A 58 14.11 2.39 -9.15
C PHE A 58 14.76 3.60 -8.46
N PRO A 59 14.17 4.81 -8.58
CA PRO A 59 14.59 5.93 -7.76
C PRO A 59 14.42 5.60 -6.27
N LEU A 60 15.16 6.31 -5.42
CA LEU A 60 15.05 6.13 -3.97
C LEU A 60 13.61 6.45 -3.50
N PRO A 61 12.88 5.52 -2.85
CA PRO A 61 11.54 5.80 -2.36
C PRO A 61 11.57 6.84 -1.23
N GLN A 62 10.52 7.64 -1.15
CA GLN A 62 10.26 8.48 0.01
C GLN A 62 9.78 7.61 1.18
N ASN A 63 10.21 7.91 2.41
CA ASN A 63 9.84 7.09 3.57
C ASN A 63 8.32 7.00 3.78
N VAL A 64 7.57 8.05 3.41
CA VAL A 64 6.11 8.12 3.52
C VAL A 64 5.36 7.21 2.53
N THR A 65 6.02 6.69 1.49
CA THR A 65 5.39 5.78 0.52
C THR A 65 5.65 4.30 0.83
N LEU A 66 6.47 4.02 1.85
CA LEU A 66 6.74 2.66 2.30
C LEU A 66 5.53 2.07 3.02
N ASN A 67 5.35 0.76 2.89
CA ASN A 67 4.26 0.00 3.51
C ASN A 67 2.84 0.40 3.04
N HIS A 68 2.73 1.18 1.96
CA HIS A 68 1.46 1.48 1.30
C HIS A 68 1.20 0.49 0.16
N LEU A 69 -0.03 -0.03 0.11
CA LEU A 69 -0.50 -0.92 -0.95
C LEU A 69 -0.93 -0.10 -2.17
N TYR A 70 -0.34 -0.41 -3.32
CA TYR A 70 -0.71 0.13 -4.62
C TYR A 70 -1.41 -0.96 -5.43
N ILE A 71 -2.45 -0.56 -6.17
CA ILE A 71 -3.24 -1.45 -7.00
C ILE A 71 -3.28 -0.85 -8.40
N GLU A 72 -2.94 -1.64 -9.42
CA GLU A 72 -3.13 -1.21 -10.80
C GLU A 72 -4.63 -1.05 -11.09
N GLY A 73 -4.99 0.06 -11.76
CA GLY A 73 -6.38 0.41 -12.01
C GLY A 73 -7.16 -0.70 -12.73
N THR A 74 -8.45 -0.80 -12.44
CA THR A 74 -9.36 -1.86 -12.90
C THR A 74 -9.67 -1.86 -14.39
N GLU A 75 -9.05 -0.99 -15.16
CA GLU A 75 -9.22 -0.82 -16.61
C GLU A 75 -8.30 -1.77 -17.41
N SER A 76 -7.79 -2.85 -16.79
CA SER A 76 -7.05 -3.87 -17.52
C SER A 76 -8.04 -4.93 -18.06
N PRO A 77 -7.97 -5.29 -19.35
CA PRO A 77 -8.82 -6.36 -19.92
C PRO A 77 -8.45 -7.76 -19.40
N GLN A 78 -7.42 -7.87 -18.56
CA GLN A 78 -6.92 -9.14 -18.04
C GLN A 78 -7.62 -9.50 -16.73
N PRO A 79 -7.94 -10.79 -16.48
CA PRO A 79 -8.55 -11.25 -15.23
C PRO A 79 -7.49 -11.36 -14.11
N VAL A 80 -6.64 -10.35 -13.97
CA VAL A 80 -5.55 -10.31 -13.00
C VAL A 80 -5.51 -8.92 -12.37
N VAL A 81 -5.33 -8.89 -11.05
CA VAL A 81 -5.00 -7.66 -10.31
C VAL A 81 -3.51 -7.67 -9.98
N ALA A 82 -2.83 -6.56 -10.28
CA ALA A 82 -1.46 -6.33 -9.84
C ALA A 82 -1.46 -5.53 -8.54
N LEU A 83 -0.80 -6.07 -7.52
CA LEU A 83 -0.64 -5.47 -6.19
C LEU A 83 0.83 -5.14 -5.96
N GLY A 84 1.14 -3.89 -5.65
CA GLY A 84 2.49 -3.39 -5.40
C GLY A 84 2.67 -2.90 -3.96
N ILE A 85 3.79 -3.22 -3.33
CA ILE A 85 4.19 -2.66 -2.03
C ILE A 85 5.70 -2.45 -1.97
N THR A 86 6.13 -1.38 -1.34
CA THR A 86 7.56 -1.13 -1.07
C THR A 86 7.83 -1.23 0.42
N HIS A 87 8.79 -2.07 0.81
CA HIS A 87 9.20 -2.28 2.19
C HIS A 87 10.70 -2.00 2.35
N ARG A 88 11.09 -1.53 3.54
CA ARG A 88 12.50 -1.31 3.88
C ARG A 88 13.06 -2.52 4.61
N PHE A 89 14.07 -3.15 4.02
CA PHE A 89 14.84 -4.23 4.64
C PHE A 89 16.25 -3.72 4.99
N HIS A 90 16.51 -3.50 6.28
CA HIS A 90 17.72 -2.82 6.78
C HIS A 90 17.94 -1.44 6.11
N SER A 91 18.98 -1.30 5.30
CA SER A 91 19.36 -0.08 4.58
C SER A 91 18.95 -0.11 3.09
N LYS A 92 18.16 -1.10 2.69
CA LYS A 92 17.70 -1.30 1.31
C LYS A 92 16.18 -1.26 1.23
N PHE A 93 15.68 -0.99 0.03
CA PHE A 93 14.26 -0.96 -0.28
C PHE A 93 13.93 -2.06 -1.27
N VAL A 94 12.82 -2.75 -1.01
CA VAL A 94 12.34 -3.88 -1.81
C VAL A 94 10.92 -3.55 -2.25
N THR A 95 10.71 -3.48 -3.55
CA THR A 95 9.37 -3.35 -4.13
C THR A 95 8.92 -4.73 -4.61
N VAL A 96 7.80 -5.21 -4.07
CA VAL A 96 7.18 -6.49 -4.44
C VAL A 96 5.96 -6.19 -5.29
N VAL A 97 5.83 -6.91 -6.42
CA VAL A 97 4.64 -6.89 -7.27
C VAL A 97 4.05 -8.30 -7.32
N LEU A 98 2.83 -8.45 -6.84
CA LEU A 98 2.06 -9.68 -6.86
C LEU A 98 0.96 -9.60 -7.91
N TYR A 99 0.99 -10.52 -8.87
CA TYR A 99 -0.08 -10.72 -9.84
C TYR A 99 -1.03 -11.80 -9.31
N LYS A 100 -2.27 -11.42 -9.01
CA LYS A 100 -3.29 -12.31 -8.47
C LYS A 100 -4.44 -12.44 -9.47
N PRO A 101 -4.79 -13.66 -9.94
CA PRO A 101 -5.98 -13.85 -10.77
C PRO A 101 -7.25 -13.45 -10.02
N ILE A 102 -8.17 -12.80 -10.72
CA ILE A 102 -9.51 -12.47 -10.24
C ILE A 102 -10.55 -13.30 -11.00
N GLN A 103 -11.42 -13.99 -10.25
CA GLN A 103 -12.55 -14.68 -10.86
C GLN A 103 -13.62 -13.66 -11.21
N ARG A 104 -13.82 -13.41 -12.51
CA ARG A 104 -15.02 -12.70 -12.96
C ARG A 104 -16.18 -13.67 -12.87
N ASN A 105 -16.74 -13.86 -11.68
CA ASN A 105 -18.00 -14.57 -11.53
C ASN A 105 -19.04 -13.79 -12.33
N GLY A 106 -19.32 -14.26 -13.55
CA GLY A 106 -20.36 -13.72 -14.38
C GLY A 106 -21.67 -13.82 -13.61
N ARG A 107 -22.17 -12.69 -13.10
CA ARG A 107 -23.59 -12.56 -12.81
C ARG A 107 -24.32 -12.55 -14.15
N THR A 108 -24.58 -13.74 -14.69
CA THR A 108 -25.74 -13.94 -15.55
C THR A 108 -26.94 -14.02 -14.61
N SER A 109 -27.49 -12.86 -14.22
CA SER A 109 -28.87 -12.80 -13.78
C SER A 109 -29.74 -12.87 -15.03
N THR A 110 -30.35 -14.03 -15.24
CA THR A 110 -31.59 -14.21 -16.01
C THR A 110 -32.71 -13.35 -15.45
#